data_AF-A0A0B4H0Q8-F1
#
_entry.id   AF-A0A0B4H0Q8-F1
#
_cell.length_a   1.000
_cell.length_b   1.000
_cell.length_c   1.000
_cell.angle_alpha   90.00
_cell.angle_beta   90.00
_cell.angle_gamma   90.00
#
_symmetry.space_group_name_H-M   'P 1'
#
loop_
_entity.id
_entity.type
_entity.pdbx_description
1 polymer ?
#
loop_
_entity_poly.entity_id
_entity_poly.type
_entity_poly.pdbx_seq_one_letter_code
_entity_poly.pdbx_strand_id
1 'polypeptide(L)'
;MEIPGILKLALFGGIALFDIISLGLLAYVVNSTSGSASYGWGYSHYYSSPSQVNFMLFNTIWTILVLIYLGVFPRFLSSLYHSIIALALLGISTLFWFAGSIALAAFLGAGTCSGNSAFCSTYRSAQAATAFGFFIWAMFTTLTVFELLALLKHGFRKGANADSTGNQMTTQTAQTYPGA
;
A
#
# COMPACT_ATOMS: atom_id res chain seq x y z
N MET A 1 -20.38 -2.37 -5.18
CA MET A 1 -19.90 -2.94 -6.44
C MET A 1 -18.71 -3.76 -6.01
N GLU A 2 -18.95 -5.04 -5.75
CA GLU A 2 -17.87 -5.91 -5.28
C GLU A 2 -16.90 -6.06 -6.45
N ILE A 3 -15.63 -5.75 -6.21
CA ILE A 3 -14.59 -6.00 -7.23
C ILE A 3 -14.64 -7.51 -7.51
N PRO A 4 -14.80 -7.95 -8.77
CA PRO A 4 -14.81 -9.36 -9.08
C PRO A 4 -13.51 -9.99 -8.55
N GLY A 5 -13.60 -11.15 -7.90
CA GLY A 5 -12.45 -11.76 -7.20
C GLY A 5 -11.21 -11.90 -8.08
N ILE A 6 -11.41 -12.10 -9.39
CA ILE A 6 -10.37 -12.15 -10.41
C ILE A 6 -9.62 -10.81 -10.52
N LEU A 7 -10.32 -9.67 -10.49
CA LEU A 7 -9.72 -8.34 -10.56
C LEU A 7 -8.95 -8.01 -9.28
N LYS A 8 -9.44 -8.40 -8.09
CA LYS A 8 -8.67 -8.27 -6.84
C LYS A 8 -7.38 -9.09 -6.91
N LEU A 9 -7.45 -10.33 -7.40
CA LEU A 9 -6.29 -11.19 -7.55
C LEU A 9 -5.27 -10.62 -8.55
N ALA A 10 -5.75 -10.08 -9.66
CA ALA A 10 -4.90 -9.42 -10.66
C ALA A 10 -4.21 -8.19 -10.09
N LEU A 11 -4.92 -7.37 -9.29
CA LEU A 11 -4.33 -6.22 -8.61
C LEU A 11 -3.28 -6.64 -7.58
N PHE A 12 -3.55 -7.66 -6.77
CA PHE A 12 -2.56 -8.18 -5.82
C PHE A 12 -1.33 -8.75 -6.53
N GLY A 13 -1.52 -9.48 -7.63
CA GLY A 13 -0.41 -9.97 -8.46
C GLY A 13 0.40 -8.85 -9.09
N GLY A 14 -0.26 -7.80 -9.59
CA GLY A 14 0.40 -6.61 -10.14
C GLY A 14 1.22 -5.84 -9.10
N ILE A 15 0.64 -5.65 -7.90
CA ILE A 15 1.35 -5.05 -6.77
C ILE A 15 2.57 -5.89 -6.41
N ALA A 16 2.42 -7.20 -6.24
CA ALA A 16 3.53 -8.10 -5.91
C ALA A 16 4.66 -8.04 -6.94
N LEU A 17 4.32 -8.01 -8.24
CA LEU A 17 5.32 -7.92 -9.31
C LEU A 17 6.11 -6.61 -9.24
N PHE A 18 5.42 -5.48 -9.14
CA PHE A 18 6.07 -4.17 -9.06
C PHE A 18 6.86 -4.00 -7.76
N ASP A 19 6.40 -4.61 -6.68
CA ASP A 19 7.08 -4.61 -5.38
C ASP A 19 8.40 -5.37 -5.44
N ILE A 20 8.42 -6.57 -6.05
CA ILE A 20 9.65 -7.35 -6.25
C ILE A 20 10.66 -6.59 -7.14
N ILE A 21 10.18 -5.94 -8.20
CA ILE A 21 11.03 -5.10 -9.07
C ILE A 21 11.62 -3.94 -8.27
N SER A 22 10.80 -3.26 -7.46
CA SER A 22 11.22 -2.15 -6.61
C SER A 22 12.24 -2.60 -5.56
N LEU A 23 12.02 -3.77 -4.94
CA LEU A 23 12.95 -4.37 -3.98
C LEU A 23 14.33 -4.60 -4.62
N GLY A 24 14.39 -5.15 -5.83
CA GLY A 24 15.64 -5.35 -6.56
C GLY A 24 16.37 -4.04 -6.89
N LEU A 25 15.63 -3.05 -7.39
CA LEU A 25 16.18 -1.72 -7.72
C LEU A 25 16.72 -1.02 -6.47
N LEU A 26 15.96 -1.02 -5.38
CA LEU A 26 16.32 -0.36 -4.14
C LEU A 26 17.47 -1.09 -3.41
N ALA A 27 17.49 -2.43 -3.45
CA ALA A 27 18.61 -3.22 -2.91
C ALA A 27 19.92 -2.93 -3.66
N TYR A 28 19.85 -2.81 -4.99
CA TYR A 28 21.00 -2.37 -5.79
C TYR A 28 21.47 -0.97 -5.39
N VAL A 29 20.55 -0.02 -5.22
CA VAL A 29 20.88 1.35 -4.80
C VAL A 29 21.50 1.37 -3.40
N VAL A 30 21.01 0.57 -2.47
CA VAL A 30 21.61 0.44 -1.13
C VAL A 30 23.03 -0.11 -1.25
N ASN A 31 23.21 -1.23 -1.93
CA ASN A 31 24.53 -1.85 -2.09
C ASN A 31 25.55 -0.92 -2.75
N SER A 32 25.14 -0.09 -3.71
CA SER A 32 26.05 0.86 -4.37
C SER A 32 26.30 2.14 -3.57
N THR A 33 25.43 2.48 -2.61
CA THR A 33 25.54 3.69 -1.77
C THR A 33 26.01 3.41 -0.34
N SER A 34 26.13 2.14 0.05
CA SER A 34 26.69 1.71 1.33
C SER A 34 28.10 1.17 1.15
N GLY A 35 29.03 1.54 2.03
CA GLY A 35 30.38 1.00 1.97
C GLY A 35 31.30 1.55 3.06
N SER A 36 32.53 1.06 3.04
CA SER A 36 33.60 1.48 3.93
C SER A 36 34.79 1.91 3.08
N ALA A 37 35.16 3.18 3.12
CA ALA A 37 36.40 3.66 2.50
C ALA A 37 37.48 3.68 3.58
N SER A 38 38.51 2.86 3.43
CA SER A 38 39.72 2.94 4.25
C SER A 38 40.75 3.81 3.53
N TYR A 39 41.14 4.90 4.17
CA TYR A 39 42.27 5.70 3.76
C TYR A 39 43.53 5.09 4.40
N GLY A 40 44.65 5.04 3.66
CA GLY A 40 45.96 4.76 4.27
C GLY A 40 46.14 5.69 5.47
N TRP A 41 46.86 5.27 6.52
CA TRP A 41 46.91 5.91 7.86
C TRP A 41 45.84 5.45 8.88
N GLY A 42 45.08 4.38 8.60
CA GLY A 42 44.20 3.75 9.59
C GLY A 42 42.87 4.46 9.83
N TYR A 43 42.52 5.43 8.97
CA TYR A 43 41.22 6.10 8.99
C TYR A 43 40.24 5.36 8.06
N SER A 44 39.16 4.82 8.62
CA SER A 44 38.06 4.23 7.87
C SER A 44 36.82 5.10 7.99
N HIS A 45 36.24 5.51 6.86
CA HIS A 45 34.99 6.24 6.80
C HIS A 45 33.87 5.31 6.32
N TYR A 46 32.83 5.17 7.14
CA TYR A 46 31.62 4.43 6.82
C TYR A 46 30.60 5.39 6.23
N TYR A 47 30.02 5.03 5.08
CA TYR A 47 28.91 5.77 4.49
C TYR A 47 27.70 4.85 4.38
N SER A 48 26.56 5.37 4.82
CA SER A 48 25.28 4.66 4.84
C SER A 48 24.38 5.15 3.72
N SER A 49 23.48 4.27 3.28
CA SER A 49 22.51 4.58 2.24
C SER A 49 21.53 5.68 2.66
N PRO A 50 21.04 6.51 1.72
CA PRO A 50 20.09 7.59 2.01
C PRO A 50 18.82 7.09 2.72
N SER A 51 18.30 7.88 3.66
CA SER A 51 17.13 7.51 4.46
C SER A 51 15.86 7.31 3.63
N GLN A 52 15.73 8.03 2.51
CA GLN A 52 14.61 7.92 1.56
C GLN A 52 14.60 6.54 0.86
N VAL A 53 15.78 6.03 0.49
CA VAL A 53 15.93 4.70 -0.11
C VAL A 53 15.61 3.62 0.92
N ASN A 54 16.08 3.78 2.15
CA ASN A 54 15.80 2.84 3.24
C ASN A 54 14.30 2.79 3.59
N PHE A 55 13.61 3.94 3.56
CA PHE A 55 12.17 3.98 3.75
C PHE A 55 11.40 3.27 2.63
N MET A 56 11.80 3.47 1.37
CA MET A 56 11.24 2.73 0.24
C MET A 56 11.49 1.22 0.36
N LEU A 57 12.67 0.79 0.82
CA LEU A 57 12.94 -0.63 1.11
C LEU A 57 12.04 -1.18 2.21
N PHE A 58 11.89 -0.46 3.32
CA PHE A 58 10.94 -0.83 4.37
C PHE A 58 9.53 -1.03 3.78
N ASN A 59 9.13 -0.14 2.87
CA ASN A 59 7.82 -0.19 2.27
C ASN A 59 7.60 -1.44 1.39
N THR A 60 8.66 -1.95 0.75
CA THR A 60 8.58 -3.23 0.02
C THR A 60 8.33 -4.41 0.95
N ILE A 61 9.07 -4.49 2.06
CA ILE A 61 8.88 -5.54 3.07
C ILE A 61 7.49 -5.45 3.69
N TRP A 62 7.04 -4.23 4.03
CA TRP A 62 5.69 -3.96 4.53
C TRP A 62 4.61 -4.44 3.54
N THR A 63 4.81 -4.20 2.24
CA THR A 63 3.86 -4.59 1.19
C THR A 63 3.73 -6.11 1.09
N ILE A 64 4.83 -6.85 1.18
CA ILE A 64 4.81 -8.32 1.25
C ILE A 64 3.95 -8.80 2.42
N LEU A 65 4.12 -8.22 3.62
CA LEU A 65 3.32 -8.56 4.80
C LEU A 65 1.83 -8.26 4.60
N VAL A 66 1.52 -7.10 4.01
CA VAL A 66 0.14 -6.69 3.70
C VAL A 66 -0.49 -7.63 2.69
N LEU A 67 0.24 -8.04 1.64
CA LEU A 67 -0.25 -9.00 0.65
C LEU A 67 -0.49 -10.38 1.24
N ILE A 68 0.36 -10.83 2.16
CA ILE A 68 0.14 -12.08 2.90
C ILE A 68 -1.15 -11.96 3.72
N TYR A 69 -1.35 -10.86 4.45
CA TYR A 69 -2.58 -10.65 5.22
C TYR A 69 -3.82 -10.62 4.32
N LEU A 70 -3.80 -9.88 3.21
CA LEU A 70 -4.95 -9.71 2.32
C LEU A 70 -5.23 -10.95 1.43
N GLY A 71 -4.21 -11.72 1.07
CA GLY A 71 -4.34 -12.86 0.17
C GLY A 71 -4.51 -14.21 0.87
N VAL A 72 -3.78 -14.44 1.97
CA VAL A 72 -3.72 -15.74 2.65
C VAL A 72 -4.82 -15.87 3.72
N PHE A 73 -4.99 -14.86 4.58
CA PHE A 73 -5.96 -14.96 5.68
C PHE A 73 -7.41 -15.18 5.25
N PRO A 74 -7.99 -14.46 4.27
CA PRO A 74 -9.37 -14.71 3.88
C PRO A 74 -9.59 -16.09 3.24
N ARG A 75 -8.53 -16.74 2.75
CA ARG A 75 -8.61 -18.07 2.14
C ARG A 75 -8.52 -19.23 3.14
N PHE A 76 -7.79 -19.04 4.24
CA PHE A 76 -7.51 -20.09 5.21
C PHE A 76 -8.16 -19.88 6.59
N LEU A 77 -8.38 -18.62 7.01
CA LEU A 77 -8.82 -18.27 8.37
C LEU A 77 -9.87 -17.15 8.34
N SER A 78 -11.04 -17.45 7.78
CA SER A 78 -12.19 -16.52 7.70
C SER A 78 -12.62 -15.97 9.08
N SER A 79 -12.37 -16.71 10.16
CA SER A 79 -12.68 -16.27 11.53
C SER A 79 -11.76 -15.17 12.07
N LEU A 80 -10.57 -14.96 11.50
CA LEU A 80 -9.62 -13.91 11.93
C LEU A 80 -9.61 -12.69 11.01
N TYR A 81 -10.29 -12.77 9.86
CA TYR A 81 -10.34 -11.68 8.90
C TYR A 81 -11.27 -10.55 9.38
N HIS A 82 -10.66 -9.43 9.80
CA HIS A 82 -11.39 -8.22 10.13
C HIS A 82 -11.30 -7.24 8.96
N SER A 83 -12.44 -6.93 8.34
CA SER A 83 -12.53 -6.00 7.21
C SER A 83 -12.00 -4.59 7.55
N ILE A 84 -12.13 -4.16 8.81
CA ILE A 84 -11.59 -2.88 9.29
C ILE A 84 -10.05 -2.88 9.26
N ILE A 85 -9.41 -3.99 9.68
CA ILE A 85 -7.95 -4.12 9.66
C ILE A 85 -7.44 -4.17 8.22
N ALA A 86 -8.14 -4.86 7.33
CA ALA A 86 -7.80 -4.88 5.91
C ALA A 86 -7.86 -3.47 5.29
N LEU A 87 -8.90 -2.69 5.60
CA LEU A 87 -9.00 -1.29 5.15
C LEU A 87 -7.86 -0.42 5.73
N ALA A 88 -7.53 -0.59 7.01
CA ALA A 88 -6.45 0.14 7.66
C ALA A 88 -5.08 -0.17 7.01
N LEU A 89 -4.79 -1.45 6.74
CA LEU A 89 -3.57 -1.88 6.05
C LEU A 89 -3.49 -1.28 4.65
N LEU A 90 -4.58 -1.28 3.88
CA LEU A 90 -4.65 -0.66 2.56
C LEU A 90 -4.39 0.86 2.62
N GLY A 91 -5.00 1.56 3.58
CA GLY A 91 -4.79 2.99 3.79
C GLY A 91 -3.36 3.35 4.19
N ILE A 92 -2.77 2.60 5.13
CA ILE A 92 -1.38 2.80 5.57
C ILE A 92 -0.42 2.53 4.42
N SER A 93 -0.59 1.44 3.68
CA SER A 93 0.22 1.15 2.50
C SER A 93 0.12 2.24 1.44
N THR A 94 -1.08 2.77 1.21
CA THR A 94 -1.28 3.90 0.30
C THR A 94 -0.47 5.11 0.75
N LEU A 95 -0.50 5.46 2.04
CA LEU A 95 0.27 6.59 2.58
C LEU A 95 1.77 6.36 2.49
N PHE A 96 2.26 5.17 2.82
CA PHE A 96 3.69 4.86 2.76
C PHE A 96 4.23 4.91 1.34
N TRP A 97 3.54 4.32 0.36
CA TRP A 97 3.97 4.39 -1.03
C TRP A 97 3.93 5.81 -1.60
N PHE A 98 2.93 6.60 -1.23
CA PHE A 98 2.87 8.01 -1.64
C PHE A 98 4.03 8.82 -1.06
N ALA A 99 4.20 8.77 0.27
CA ALA A 99 5.22 9.51 0.98
C ALA A 99 6.63 9.09 0.55
N GLY A 100 6.85 7.78 0.39
CA GLY A 100 8.15 7.23 -0.01
C GLY A 100 8.52 7.60 -1.44
N SER A 101 7.55 7.55 -2.36
CA SER A 101 7.77 7.96 -3.76
C SER A 101 8.07 9.44 -3.87
N ILE A 102 7.34 10.30 -3.15
CA ILE A 102 7.62 11.75 -3.15
C ILE A 102 8.95 12.06 -2.48
N ALA A 103 9.27 11.43 -1.35
CA ALA A 103 10.54 11.64 -0.66
C ALA A 103 11.73 11.26 -1.55
N LEU A 104 11.64 10.12 -2.26
CA LEU A 104 12.68 9.69 -3.18
C LEU A 104 12.76 10.62 -4.42
N ALA A 105 11.62 11.05 -4.96
CA ALA A 105 11.58 12.01 -6.07
C ALA A 105 12.22 13.36 -5.69
N ALA A 106 11.90 13.89 -4.50
CA ALA A 106 12.46 15.14 -3.99
C ALA A 106 13.96 15.03 -3.71
N PHE A 107 14.42 13.86 -3.26
CA PHE A 107 15.85 13.59 -3.04
C PHE A 107 16.64 13.50 -4.35
N LEU A 108 16.08 12.86 -5.37
CA LEU A 108 16.72 12.74 -6.69
C LEU A 108 16.74 14.08 -7.43
N GLY A 109 15.64 14.84 -7.35
CA GLY A 109 15.46 16.07 -8.12
C GLY A 109 15.32 15.83 -9.63
N ALA A 110 15.34 16.91 -10.41
CA ALA A 110 15.18 16.87 -11.87
C ALA A 110 16.50 16.72 -12.65
N GLY A 111 17.61 16.43 -11.95
CA GLY A 111 18.92 16.30 -12.58
C GLY A 111 19.00 15.09 -13.50
N THR A 112 19.67 15.23 -14.64
CA THR A 112 20.04 14.10 -15.49
C THR A 112 21.54 13.87 -15.35
N CYS A 113 21.91 12.65 -14.98
CA CYS A 113 23.32 12.24 -15.00
C CYS A 113 23.66 11.72 -16.41
N SER A 114 24.61 12.38 -17.08
CA SER A 114 25.16 11.96 -18.38
C SER A 114 26.53 11.29 -18.17
N GLY A 115 26.64 10.00 -18.51
CA GLY A 115 27.87 9.23 -18.37
C GLY A 115 27.64 7.77 -17.97
N ASN A 116 28.66 6.92 -18.16
CA ASN A 116 28.67 5.50 -17.80
C ASN A 116 29.33 5.22 -16.43
N SER A 117 29.36 6.22 -15.54
CA SER A 117 29.87 6.06 -14.19
C SER A 117 28.88 5.27 -13.31
N ALA A 118 29.39 4.45 -12.39
CA ALA A 118 28.57 3.60 -11.51
C ALA A 118 27.53 4.39 -10.68
N PHE A 119 27.85 5.64 -10.34
CA PHE A 119 26.94 6.60 -9.71
C PHE A 119 25.71 6.92 -10.58
N CYS A 120 25.92 7.06 -11.88
CA CYS A 120 24.88 7.39 -12.86
C CYS A 120 23.87 6.24 -13.02
N SER A 121 24.36 4.99 -13.02
CA SER A 121 23.51 3.80 -13.05
C SER A 121 22.64 3.70 -11.78
N THR A 122 23.24 3.96 -10.61
CA THR A 122 22.52 3.98 -9.33
C THR A 122 21.40 5.03 -9.31
N TYR A 123 21.68 6.24 -9.79
CA TYR A 123 20.71 7.31 -9.86
C TYR A 123 19.51 6.95 -10.76
N ARG A 124 19.75 6.34 -11.92
CA ARG A 124 18.68 5.89 -12.83
C ARG A 124 17.84 4.76 -12.22
N SER A 125 18.46 3.84 -11.49
CA SER A 125 17.74 2.79 -10.75
C SER A 125 16.81 3.39 -9.68
N ALA A 126 17.25 4.42 -8.96
CA ALA A 126 16.43 5.13 -7.99
C ALA A 126 15.27 5.90 -8.64
N GLN A 127 15.49 6.51 -9.81
CA GLN A 127 14.40 7.13 -10.60
C GLN A 127 13.36 6.08 -11.05
N ALA A 128 13.82 4.93 -11.55
CA ALA A 128 12.93 3.84 -11.92
C ALA A 128 12.12 3.33 -10.71
N ALA A 129 12.78 3.13 -9.55
CA ALA A 129 12.11 2.73 -8.31
C ALA A 129 11.05 3.75 -7.87
N THR A 130 11.31 5.05 -8.06
CA THR A 130 10.32 6.12 -7.79
C THR A 130 9.07 5.95 -8.68
N ALA A 131 9.25 5.67 -9.97
CA ALA A 131 8.14 5.46 -10.89
C ALA A 131 7.30 4.22 -10.53
N PHE A 132 7.96 3.09 -10.24
CA PHE A 132 7.26 1.89 -9.76
C PHE A 132 6.53 2.14 -8.43
N GLY A 133 7.11 2.93 -7.53
CA GLY A 133 6.47 3.34 -6.29
C GLY A 133 5.15 4.09 -6.51
N PHE A 134 5.08 4.99 -7.49
CA PHE A 134 3.83 5.67 -7.85
C PHE A 134 2.79 4.72 -8.48
N PHE A 135 3.21 3.73 -9.27
CA PHE A 135 2.29 2.72 -9.79
C PHE A 135 1.70 1.86 -8.66
N ILE A 136 2.53 1.43 -7.71
CA ILE A 136 2.08 0.68 -6.53
C ILE A 136 1.12 1.53 -5.69
N TRP A 137 1.46 2.81 -5.47
CA TRP A 137 0.57 3.77 -4.80
C TRP A 137 -0.80 3.85 -5.49
N ALA A 138 -0.85 3.97 -6.81
CA ALA A 138 -2.10 4.08 -7.56
C ALA A 138 -2.94 2.79 -7.41
N MET A 139 -2.32 1.61 -7.45
CA MET A 139 -3.00 0.34 -7.23
C MET A 139 -3.56 0.23 -5.80
N PHE A 140 -2.77 0.58 -4.77
CA PHE A 140 -3.24 0.60 -3.39
C PHE A 140 -4.37 1.62 -3.16
N THR A 141 -4.27 2.81 -3.77
CA THR A 141 -5.33 3.83 -3.72
C THR A 141 -6.62 3.28 -4.31
N THR A 142 -6.53 2.64 -5.48
CA THR A 142 -7.68 2.03 -6.16
C THR A 142 -8.35 0.98 -5.26
N LEU A 143 -7.56 0.08 -4.67
CA LEU A 143 -8.07 -0.93 -3.72
C LEU A 143 -8.72 -0.28 -2.49
N THR A 144 -8.07 0.72 -1.91
CA THR A 144 -8.56 1.44 -0.72
C THR A 144 -9.90 2.12 -1.00
N VAL A 145 -10.01 2.81 -2.14
CA VAL A 145 -11.25 3.51 -2.53
C VAL A 145 -12.40 2.51 -2.74
N PHE A 146 -12.15 1.39 -3.42
CA PHE A 146 -13.19 0.40 -3.63
C PHE A 146 -13.66 -0.26 -2.33
N GLU A 147 -12.75 -0.61 -1.43
CA GLU A 147 -13.09 -1.15 -0.10
C GLU A 147 -13.83 -0.13 0.76
N LEU A 148 -13.40 1.14 0.74
CA LEU A 148 -14.06 2.23 1.46
C LEU A 148 -15.49 2.45 0.95
N LEU A 149 -15.68 2.50 -0.37
CA LEU A 149 -17.01 2.64 -0.99
C LEU A 149 -17.91 1.43 -0.70
N ALA A 150 -17.35 0.22 -0.65
CA ALA A 150 -18.11 -0.97 -0.27
C ALA A 150 -18.62 -0.85 1.17
N LEU A 151 -17.75 -0.49 2.12
CA LEU A 151 -18.11 -0.31 3.53
C LEU A 151 -19.17 0.77 3.74
N LEU A 152 -19.03 1.92 3.07
CA LEU A 152 -20.03 3.00 3.14
C LEU A 152 -21.39 2.52 2.64
N LYS A 153 -21.46 1.82 1.50
CA LYS A 153 -22.71 1.27 0.96
C LYS A 153 -23.37 0.25 1.89
N HIS A 154 -22.59 -0.60 2.55
CA HIS A 154 -23.14 -1.55 3.53
C HIS A 154 -23.66 -0.83 4.79
N GLY A 155 -22.99 0.23 5.24
CA GLY A 155 -23.47 1.08 6.34
C GLY A 155 -24.81 1.76 6.04
N PHE A 156 -24.94 2.37 4.85
CA PHE A 156 -26.19 3.04 4.43
C PHE A 156 -27.37 2.07 4.29
N ARG A 157 -27.13 0.84 3.78
CA ARG A 157 -28.18 -0.19 3.69
C ARG A 157 -28.63 -0.71 5.06
N LYS A 158 -27.74 -0.74 6.05
CA LYS A 158 -28.10 -1.17 7.41
C LYS A 158 -28.96 -0.12 8.14
N GLY A 159 -28.71 1.16 7.90
CA GLY A 159 -29.53 2.27 8.41
C GLY A 159 -30.92 2.33 7.76
N ALA A 160 -31.02 2.18 6.44
CA ALA A 160 -32.31 2.20 5.74
C ALA A 160 -33.25 1.03 6.12
N ASN A 161 -32.69 -0.13 6.48
CA ASN A 161 -33.48 -1.26 7.00
C ASN A 161 -33.84 -1.09 8.48
N ALA A 162 -33.05 -0.35 9.27
CA ALA A 162 -33.40 -0.04 10.66
C ALA A 162 -34.61 0.90 10.71
N ASP A 163 -34.68 1.90 9.82
CA ASP A 163 -35.82 2.83 9.72
C ASP A 163 -37.10 2.14 9.22
N SER A 164 -37.00 1.19 8.28
CA SER A 164 -38.16 0.44 7.81
C SER A 164 -38.67 -0.58 8.84
N THR A 165 -37.78 -1.22 9.60
CA THR A 165 -38.18 -2.13 10.69
C THR A 165 -38.81 -1.36 11.85
N GLY A 166 -38.29 -0.16 12.16
CA GLY A 166 -38.88 0.75 13.16
C GLY A 166 -40.30 1.18 12.78
N ASN A 167 -40.53 1.56 11.52
CA ASN A 167 -41.86 1.90 11.02
C ASN A 167 -42.82 0.71 10.97
N GLN A 168 -42.34 -0.50 10.69
CA GLN A 168 -43.17 -1.71 10.72
C GLN A 168 -43.63 -2.05 12.15
N MET A 169 -42.79 -1.86 13.17
CA MET A 169 -43.17 -2.06 14.58
C MET A 169 -44.19 -1.03 15.10
N THR A 170 -44.09 0.25 14.70
CA THR A 170 -45.11 1.27 15.04
C THR A 170 -46.44 1.04 14.30
N THR A 171 -46.40 0.55 13.06
CA THR A 171 -47.63 0.27 12.31
C THR A 171 -48.35 -0.98 12.85
N GLN A 172 -47.60 -2.00 13.29
CA GLN A 172 -48.18 -3.23 13.85
C GLN A 172 -48.80 -3.01 15.24
N THR A 173 -48.24 -2.10 16.06
CA THR A 173 -48.82 -1.69 17.36
C THR A 173 -50.05 -0.81 17.20
N ALA A 174 -50.15 0.00 16.13
CA ALA A 174 -51.34 0.79 15.83
C ALA A 174 -52.55 -0.05 15.35
N GLN A 175 -52.32 -1.20 14.71
CA GLN A 175 -53.41 -2.09 14.27
C GLN A 175 -53.92 -3.06 15.35
N THR A 176 -53.27 -3.17 16.53
CA THR A 176 -53.67 -4.14 17.58
C THR A 176 -54.60 -3.58 18.66
N TYR A 177 -55.08 -2.35 18.55
CA TYR A 177 -56.19 -1.84 19.38
C TYR A 177 -57.46 -1.66 18.53
N PRO A 178 -58.28 -2.72 18.35
CA PRO A 178 -59.69 -2.51 18.06
C PRO A 178 -60.31 -1.91 19.32
N GLY A 179 -60.93 -0.74 19.16
CA GLY A 179 -61.60 -0.03 20.23
C GLY A 179 -62.59 -0.92 20.97
N ALA A 180 -62.60 -0.74 22.30
CA ALA A 180 -63.79 -0.94 23.12
C ALA A 180 -64.84 0.13 22.78
#